data_AF-A0A973JJ07-F1
#
_entry.id   AF-A0A973JJ07-F1
#
_cell.length_a   1.000
_cell.length_b   1.000
_cell.length_c   1.000
_cell.angle_alpha   90.00
_cell.angle_beta   90.00
_cell.angle_gamma   90.00
#
_symmetry.space_group_name_H-M   'P 1'
#
loop_
_entity.id
_entity.type
_entity.pdbx_description
1 polymer ?
#
loop_
_entity_poly.entity_id
_entity_poly.type
_entity_poly.pdbx_seq_one_letter_code
_entity_poly.pdbx_strand_id
1 'polypeptide(L)'
;MFDVVGGVENFLRAARGVPGLEFLAALDDGVHDPDEDFHYVEDGLVTDKEVPETLYLVMSNAEAAGQLVSLFARWQADPQAPFDRGLAPLKHAFEQLRDLRRWSPQDRVKETGLLERWAEEVAVVGGQGSKRVEIELWFRADGDRRSEAQARVEQILSDAGGSILTSSVIAGIDYHAILADLPHAQVEAVLQHGAEAIELLRSETVMLVSPFRSMAFPVLEVDAQATGRREMEPVPLPDASPQVALLDGVPLSNHTVLAGRLVLDDPDDLASNYAAAEEHHHGTSMASLICHGDLGAPGPPLSRRLYVRPILRPHTYYRNEETVPDDELFVDLVHRAFRRIFEGDGDQPAAAPGVRVVNLSVGDPIRVFTR
;
A
#
# COMPACT_ATOMS: atom_id res chain seq x y z
N MET A 1 -14.53 -4.87 -13.48
CA MET A 1 -14.86 -4.19 -12.22
C MET A 1 -16.29 -4.54 -11.93
N PHE A 2 -16.52 -5.16 -10.79
CA PHE A 2 -17.86 -5.37 -10.25
C PHE A 2 -17.98 -4.41 -9.08
N ASP A 3 -18.93 -3.52 -9.16
CA ASP A 3 -19.33 -2.65 -8.06
C ASP A 3 -20.48 -3.37 -7.35
N VAL A 4 -20.22 -3.85 -6.13
CA VAL A 4 -21.13 -4.72 -5.37
C VAL A 4 -21.68 -3.95 -4.19
N VAL A 5 -22.99 -4.03 -4.03
CA VAL A 5 -23.68 -3.44 -2.88
C VAL A 5 -24.24 -4.55 -1.99
N GLY A 6 -23.79 -4.57 -0.73
CA GLY A 6 -24.14 -5.63 0.22
C GLY A 6 -23.17 -6.82 0.24
N GLY A 7 -23.21 -7.56 1.35
CA GLY A 7 -22.16 -8.45 1.87
C GLY A 7 -21.32 -9.30 0.89
N VAL A 8 -20.01 -9.21 1.14
CA VAL A 8 -18.81 -9.73 0.44
C VAL A 8 -18.79 -11.24 0.09
N GLU A 9 -19.39 -12.11 0.90
CA GLU A 9 -19.15 -13.55 0.82
C GLU A 9 -19.91 -14.27 -0.31
N ASN A 10 -21.07 -13.74 -0.70
CA ASN A 10 -21.95 -14.42 -1.65
C ASN A 10 -21.44 -14.33 -3.09
N PHE A 11 -20.96 -13.15 -3.50
CA PHE A 11 -20.37 -12.95 -4.82
C PHE A 11 -19.07 -13.74 -5.01
N LEU A 12 -18.16 -13.70 -4.03
CA LEU A 12 -16.89 -14.45 -4.07
C LEU A 12 -17.11 -15.97 -4.16
N ARG A 13 -18.13 -16.50 -3.46
CA ARG A 13 -18.48 -17.92 -3.52
C ARG A 13 -19.05 -18.30 -4.90
N ALA A 14 -19.81 -17.42 -5.54
CA ALA A 14 -20.35 -17.63 -6.88
C ALA A 14 -19.28 -17.54 -7.97
N ALA A 15 -18.35 -16.57 -7.87
CA ALA A 15 -17.31 -16.33 -8.88
C ALA A 15 -16.23 -17.43 -8.92
N ARG A 16 -15.86 -18.01 -7.76
CA ARG A 16 -14.87 -19.11 -7.66
C ARG A 16 -15.25 -20.38 -8.44
N GLY A 17 -16.51 -20.52 -8.85
CA GLY A 17 -17.01 -21.67 -9.61
C GLY A 17 -16.91 -21.54 -11.13
N VAL A 18 -16.47 -20.39 -11.66
CA VAL A 18 -16.49 -20.13 -13.11
C VAL A 18 -15.08 -20.23 -13.71
N PRO A 19 -14.84 -21.20 -14.61
CA PRO A 19 -13.56 -21.32 -15.32
C PRO A 19 -13.24 -20.04 -16.11
N GLY A 20 -12.08 -19.44 -15.85
CA GLY A 20 -11.63 -18.21 -16.52
C GLY A 20 -11.99 -16.90 -15.82
N LEU A 21 -12.62 -16.93 -14.64
CA LEU A 21 -12.73 -15.79 -13.73
C LEU A 21 -11.72 -15.96 -12.59
N GLU A 22 -10.60 -15.25 -12.68
CA GLU A 22 -9.58 -15.19 -11.62
C GLU A 22 -9.81 -13.95 -10.78
N PHE A 23 -10.16 -14.12 -9.50
CA PHE A 23 -10.27 -12.99 -8.57
C PHE A 23 -8.89 -12.39 -8.32
N LEU A 24 -8.76 -11.06 -8.48
CA LEU A 24 -7.48 -10.36 -8.37
C LEU A 24 -7.39 -9.51 -7.10
N ALA A 25 -8.42 -8.71 -6.84
CA ALA A 25 -8.45 -7.83 -5.68
C ALA A 25 -9.89 -7.46 -5.31
N ALA A 26 -10.09 -7.17 -4.02
CA ALA A 26 -11.21 -6.38 -3.54
C ALA A 26 -10.64 -5.06 -3.01
N LEU A 27 -11.13 -3.95 -3.53
CA LEU A 27 -10.83 -2.62 -3.00
C LEU A 27 -12.08 -2.12 -2.27
N ASP A 28 -11.88 -1.54 -1.11
CA ASP A 28 -12.93 -0.83 -0.39
C ASP A 28 -13.14 0.52 -1.08
N ASP A 29 -14.33 0.77 -1.62
CA ASP A 29 -14.67 2.02 -2.35
C ASP A 29 -15.49 2.97 -1.45
N GLY A 30 -15.55 2.69 -0.13
CA GLY A 30 -16.21 3.52 0.86
C GLY A 30 -17.69 3.20 1.02
N VAL A 31 -18.54 4.23 1.04
CA VAL A 31 -19.97 4.12 1.34
C VAL A 31 -20.79 4.98 0.38
N HIS A 32 -21.99 4.49 0.03
CA HIS A 32 -22.92 5.16 -0.88
C HIS A 32 -24.24 5.51 -0.17
N ASP A 33 -24.88 6.61 -0.59
CA ASP A 33 -26.24 6.93 -0.15
C ASP A 33 -27.24 5.87 -0.64
N PRO A 34 -28.24 5.46 0.17
CA PRO A 34 -29.20 4.45 -0.26
C PRO A 34 -30.09 4.94 -1.41
N ASP A 35 -30.43 4.04 -2.33
CA ASP A 35 -31.30 4.30 -3.49
C ASP A 35 -32.46 3.29 -3.62
N GLU A 36 -33.23 3.37 -4.71
CA GLU A 36 -34.40 2.50 -4.93
C GLU A 36 -34.04 1.00 -4.98
N ASP A 37 -32.84 0.67 -5.45
CA ASP A 37 -32.37 -0.71 -5.64
C ASP A 37 -31.50 -1.19 -4.46
N PHE A 38 -30.81 -0.26 -3.80
CA PHE A 38 -29.80 -0.55 -2.78
C PHE A 38 -30.01 0.24 -1.50
N HIS A 39 -30.68 -0.39 -0.53
CA HIS A 39 -30.96 0.20 0.77
C HIS A 39 -31.12 -0.89 1.85
N TYR A 40 -30.87 -0.52 3.11
CA TYR A 40 -31.23 -1.40 4.22
C TYR A 40 -32.73 -1.30 4.52
N VAL A 41 -33.34 -2.44 4.83
CA VAL A 41 -34.72 -2.52 5.32
C VAL A 41 -34.71 -3.01 6.76
N GLU A 42 -35.10 -2.15 7.69
CA GLU A 42 -35.28 -2.49 9.10
C GLU A 42 -36.78 -2.40 9.44
N ASP A 43 -37.35 -3.46 10.01
CA ASP A 43 -38.78 -3.55 10.35
C ASP A 43 -39.75 -3.24 9.19
N GLY A 44 -39.33 -3.54 7.95
CA GLY A 44 -40.15 -3.33 6.75
C GLY A 44 -40.13 -1.90 6.22
N LEU A 45 -39.26 -1.03 6.74
CA LEU A 45 -39.05 0.33 6.27
C LEU A 45 -37.65 0.47 5.67
N VAL A 46 -37.58 1.15 4.53
CA VAL A 46 -36.31 1.59 3.92
C VAL A 46 -35.63 2.57 4.86
N THR A 47 -34.34 2.36 5.12
CA THR A 47 -33.53 3.23 5.97
C THR A 47 -32.61 4.12 5.15
N ASP A 48 -32.28 5.30 5.67
CA ASP A 48 -31.31 6.24 5.09
C ASP A 48 -29.85 5.88 5.43
N LYS A 49 -29.57 4.63 5.84
CA LYS A 49 -28.20 4.20 6.18
C LYS A 49 -27.38 4.06 4.91
N GLU A 50 -26.19 4.68 4.92
CA GLU A 50 -25.20 4.52 3.86
C GLU A 50 -24.84 3.04 3.69
N VAL A 51 -24.69 2.62 2.44
CA VAL A 51 -24.44 1.23 2.07
C VAL A 51 -22.97 1.08 1.67
N PRO A 52 -22.21 0.14 2.27
CA PRO A 52 -20.82 -0.08 1.90
C PRO A 52 -20.67 -0.50 0.43
N GLU A 53 -19.73 0.11 -0.27
CA GLU A 53 -19.43 -0.13 -1.68
C GLU A 53 -18.09 -0.88 -1.77
N THR A 54 -18.09 -2.04 -2.43
CA THR A 54 -16.85 -2.83 -2.58
C THR A 54 -16.61 -3.15 -4.04
N LEU A 55 -15.40 -2.83 -4.48
CA LEU A 55 -14.95 -2.95 -5.83
C LEU A 55 -14.24 -4.30 -6.04
N TYR A 56 -14.84 -5.20 -6.82
CA TYR A 56 -14.22 -6.48 -7.16
C TYR A 56 -13.57 -6.41 -8.53
N LEU A 57 -12.32 -6.84 -8.55
CA LEU A 57 -11.50 -6.92 -9.72
C LEU A 57 -11.28 -8.39 -10.03
N VAL A 58 -11.79 -8.81 -11.17
CA VAL A 58 -11.67 -10.20 -11.63
C VAL A 58 -11.03 -10.16 -13.01
N MET A 59 -9.92 -10.88 -13.16
CA MET A 59 -9.33 -11.15 -14.48
C MET A 59 -10.21 -12.16 -15.19
N SER A 60 -10.49 -11.85 -16.44
CA SER A 60 -11.03 -12.80 -17.39
C SER A 60 -10.31 -12.60 -18.71
N ASN A 61 -10.35 -13.59 -19.60
CA ASN A 61 -9.93 -13.33 -20.98
C ASN A 61 -10.83 -12.21 -21.56
N ALA A 62 -10.27 -11.37 -22.45
CA ALA A 62 -10.97 -10.16 -22.92
C ALA A 62 -12.34 -10.44 -23.57
N GLU A 63 -12.52 -11.63 -24.13
CA GLU A 63 -13.76 -12.11 -24.73
C GLU A 63 -14.83 -12.42 -23.67
N ALA A 64 -14.48 -13.21 -22.65
CA ALA A 64 -15.38 -13.57 -21.56
C ALA A 64 -15.72 -12.36 -20.66
N ALA A 65 -14.80 -11.43 -20.44
CA ALA A 65 -15.10 -10.15 -19.80
C ALA A 65 -16.12 -9.33 -20.60
N GLY A 66 -15.96 -9.26 -21.94
CA GLY A 66 -16.92 -8.62 -22.83
C GLY A 66 -18.29 -9.29 -22.82
N GLN A 67 -18.34 -10.63 -22.80
CA GLN A 67 -19.58 -11.39 -22.70
C GLN A 67 -20.29 -11.15 -21.36
N LEU A 68 -19.56 -11.10 -20.24
CA LEU A 68 -20.11 -10.80 -18.92
C LEU A 68 -20.73 -9.40 -18.85
N VAL A 69 -20.02 -8.36 -19.32
CA VAL A 69 -20.55 -6.99 -19.42
C VAL A 69 -21.81 -6.95 -20.29
N SER A 70 -21.78 -7.65 -21.44
CA SER A 70 -22.94 -7.72 -22.34
C SER A 70 -24.14 -8.44 -21.70
N LEU A 71 -23.89 -9.49 -20.93
CA LEU A 71 -24.93 -10.23 -20.19
C LEU A 71 -25.53 -9.38 -19.07
N PHE A 72 -24.72 -8.61 -18.35
CA PHE A 72 -25.20 -7.69 -17.33
C PHE A 72 -26.05 -6.56 -17.92
N ALA A 73 -25.60 -5.92 -19.00
CA ALA A 73 -26.38 -4.90 -19.70
C ALA A 73 -27.72 -5.46 -20.22
N ARG A 74 -27.73 -6.71 -20.71
CA ARG A 74 -28.98 -7.40 -21.11
C ARG A 74 -29.90 -7.66 -19.92
N TRP A 75 -29.35 -8.02 -18.77
CA TRP A 75 -30.13 -8.23 -17.55
C TRP A 75 -30.67 -6.93 -16.98
N GLN A 76 -29.90 -5.84 -16.98
CA GLN A 76 -30.39 -4.51 -16.59
C GLN A 76 -31.55 -4.04 -17.49
N ALA A 77 -31.50 -4.36 -18.79
CA ALA A 77 -32.58 -4.03 -19.73
C ALA A 77 -33.83 -4.91 -19.55
N ASP A 78 -33.67 -6.19 -19.22
CA ASP A 78 -34.76 -7.13 -18.93
C ASP A 78 -34.29 -8.25 -17.98
N PRO A 79 -34.53 -8.13 -16.66
CA PRO A 79 -34.11 -9.13 -15.67
C PRO A 79 -34.74 -10.52 -15.90
N GLN A 80 -35.91 -10.56 -16.57
CA GLN A 80 -36.65 -11.78 -16.85
C GLN A 80 -36.19 -12.48 -18.13
N ALA A 81 -35.33 -11.85 -18.94
CA ALA A 81 -34.84 -12.42 -20.20
C ALA A 81 -34.14 -13.77 -19.98
N PRO A 82 -34.42 -14.81 -20.79
CA PRO A 82 -33.77 -16.10 -20.64
C PRO A 82 -32.27 -15.98 -20.97
N PHE A 83 -31.44 -16.55 -20.10
CA PHE A 83 -30.01 -16.71 -20.33
C PHE A 83 -29.74 -18.08 -20.96
N ASP A 84 -28.62 -18.19 -21.69
CA ASP A 84 -28.20 -19.47 -22.24
C ASP A 84 -28.00 -20.52 -21.14
N ARG A 85 -28.20 -21.78 -21.51
CA ARG A 85 -28.22 -22.91 -20.57
C ARG A 85 -26.90 -22.99 -19.81
N GLY A 86 -26.97 -22.88 -18.48
CA GLY A 86 -25.82 -22.90 -17.57
C GLY A 86 -25.42 -21.54 -16.99
N LEU A 87 -25.93 -20.43 -17.56
CA LEU A 87 -25.62 -19.06 -17.11
C LEU A 87 -26.67 -18.46 -16.16
N ALA A 88 -27.79 -19.15 -15.94
CA ALA A 88 -28.85 -18.72 -15.02
C ALA A 88 -28.37 -18.35 -13.60
N PRO A 89 -27.36 -19.03 -13.00
CA PRO A 89 -26.83 -18.64 -11.69
C PRO A 89 -26.23 -17.23 -11.63
N LEU A 90 -25.78 -16.67 -12.76
CA LEU A 90 -25.21 -15.31 -12.80
C LEU A 90 -26.24 -14.22 -12.48
N LYS A 91 -27.54 -14.48 -12.66
CA LYS A 91 -28.58 -13.50 -12.34
C LYS A 91 -28.59 -13.12 -10.86
N HIS A 92 -28.39 -14.09 -9.97
CA HIS A 92 -28.28 -13.85 -8.53
C HIS A 92 -27.02 -13.06 -8.16
N ALA A 93 -25.94 -13.19 -8.95
CA ALA A 93 -24.76 -12.36 -8.77
C ALA A 93 -25.04 -10.93 -9.26
N PHE A 94 -25.73 -10.77 -10.40
CA PHE A 94 -26.08 -9.46 -10.96
C PHE A 94 -27.03 -8.64 -10.09
N GLU A 95 -27.94 -9.29 -9.36
CA GLU A 95 -28.80 -8.64 -8.34
C GLU A 95 -28.00 -7.97 -7.21
N GLN A 96 -26.74 -8.36 -7.02
CA GLN A 96 -25.84 -7.78 -6.02
C GLN A 96 -24.89 -6.73 -6.62
N LEU A 97 -24.96 -6.50 -7.94
CA LEU A 97 -24.09 -5.56 -8.65
C LEU A 97 -24.83 -4.25 -8.93
N ARG A 98 -24.21 -3.14 -8.54
CA ARG A 98 -24.61 -1.81 -8.98
C ARG A 98 -24.11 -1.53 -10.39
N ASP A 99 -22.84 -1.81 -10.66
CA ASP A 99 -22.22 -1.62 -11.96
C ASP A 99 -21.28 -2.78 -12.33
N LEU A 100 -21.18 -3.04 -13.64
CA LEU A 100 -20.22 -3.99 -14.21
C LEU A 100 -19.61 -3.39 -15.47
N ARG A 101 -18.39 -2.87 -15.33
CA ARG A 101 -17.65 -2.27 -16.43
C ARG A 101 -16.18 -2.69 -16.46
N ARG A 102 -15.51 -2.33 -17.55
CA ARG A 102 -14.05 -2.51 -17.70
C ARG A 102 -13.31 -1.54 -16.78
N TRP A 103 -12.15 -1.98 -16.31
CA TRP A 103 -11.23 -1.12 -15.56
C TRP A 103 -10.66 -0.05 -16.47
N SER A 104 -11.04 1.20 -16.23
CA SER A 104 -10.72 2.36 -17.07
C SER A 104 -9.44 3.08 -16.62
N PRO A 105 -8.81 3.88 -17.49
CA PRO A 105 -7.65 4.69 -17.13
C PRO A 105 -7.90 5.60 -15.92
N GLN A 106 -9.13 6.09 -15.76
CA GLN A 106 -9.49 6.90 -14.60
C GLN A 106 -9.44 6.09 -13.29
N ASP A 107 -9.90 4.84 -13.30
CA ASP A 107 -9.92 4.00 -12.09
C ASP A 107 -8.52 3.68 -11.58
N ARG A 108 -7.52 3.65 -12.47
CA ARG A 108 -6.12 3.38 -12.13
C ARG A 108 -5.50 4.49 -11.26
N VAL A 109 -6.09 5.69 -11.26
CA VAL A 109 -5.52 6.88 -10.59
C VAL A 109 -6.47 7.53 -9.60
N LYS A 110 -7.79 7.33 -9.73
CA LYS A 110 -8.84 8.02 -8.95
C LYS A 110 -8.59 7.96 -7.44
N GLU A 111 -8.36 6.77 -6.90
CA GLU A 111 -8.21 6.54 -5.45
C GLU A 111 -6.75 6.56 -4.97
N THR A 112 -5.83 7.00 -5.83
CA THR A 112 -4.38 6.94 -5.54
C THR A 112 -3.82 8.27 -5.05
N GLY A 113 -4.58 9.37 -5.16
CA GLY A 113 -4.10 10.71 -4.88
C GLY A 113 -3.03 11.21 -5.86
N LEU A 114 -2.87 10.56 -7.02
CA LEU A 114 -1.86 10.88 -8.04
C LEU A 114 -2.14 12.23 -8.70
N LEU A 115 -3.38 12.48 -9.10
CA LEU A 115 -3.75 13.67 -9.86
C LEU A 115 -3.61 14.94 -9.01
N GLU A 116 -4.07 14.87 -7.76
CA GLU A 116 -3.94 15.92 -6.76
C GLU A 116 -2.46 16.23 -6.54
N ARG A 117 -1.64 15.18 -6.36
CA ARG A 117 -0.21 15.35 -6.13
C ARG A 117 0.50 16.01 -7.31
N TRP A 118 0.20 15.57 -8.53
CA TRP A 118 0.78 16.15 -9.73
C TRP A 118 0.37 17.61 -9.90
N ALA A 119 -0.90 17.94 -9.67
CA ALA A 119 -1.38 19.31 -9.75
C ALA A 119 -0.66 20.24 -8.75
N GLU A 120 -0.51 19.79 -7.49
CA GLU A 120 0.25 20.52 -6.46
C GLU A 120 1.71 20.73 -6.87
N GLU A 121 2.41 19.67 -7.27
CA GLU A 121 3.83 19.74 -7.57
C GLU A 121 4.12 20.58 -8.81
N VAL A 122 3.27 20.52 -9.85
CA VAL A 122 3.42 21.35 -11.04
C VAL A 122 3.17 22.82 -10.71
N ALA A 123 2.23 23.13 -9.81
CA ALA A 123 1.98 24.49 -9.36
C ALA A 123 3.15 25.07 -8.54
N VAL A 124 3.83 24.25 -7.73
CA VAL A 124 4.92 24.69 -6.83
C VAL A 124 6.29 24.71 -7.52
N VAL A 125 6.65 23.62 -8.21
CA VAL A 125 8.00 23.39 -8.75
C VAL A 125 8.10 23.80 -10.23
N GLY A 126 6.96 23.96 -10.91
CA GLY A 126 6.89 24.23 -12.33
C GLY A 126 7.04 22.97 -13.19
N GLY A 127 7.11 23.18 -14.51
CA GLY A 127 7.02 22.11 -15.51
C GLY A 127 8.33 21.48 -15.97
N GLN A 128 9.26 21.19 -15.04
CA GLN A 128 10.56 20.60 -15.39
C GLN A 128 10.83 19.32 -14.60
N GLY A 129 11.59 18.41 -15.20
CA GLY A 129 12.04 17.16 -14.58
C GLY A 129 11.11 15.96 -14.82
N SER A 130 11.25 14.96 -13.96
CA SER A 130 10.44 13.75 -13.93
C SER A 130 9.70 13.61 -12.60
N LYS A 131 8.63 12.84 -12.60
CA LYS A 131 7.81 12.54 -11.42
C LYS A 131 7.84 11.05 -11.14
N ARG A 132 8.20 10.69 -9.92
CA ARG A 132 8.27 9.29 -9.50
C ARG A 132 6.89 8.74 -9.22
N VAL A 133 6.62 7.56 -9.74
CA VAL A 133 5.35 6.84 -9.58
C VAL A 133 5.63 5.37 -9.25
N GLU A 134 4.74 4.81 -8.43
CA GLU A 134 4.60 3.37 -8.26
C GLU A 134 3.50 2.87 -9.19
N ILE A 135 3.83 1.84 -9.98
CA ILE A 135 2.93 1.24 -10.97
C ILE A 135 2.67 -0.19 -10.53
N GLU A 136 1.50 -0.43 -9.95
CA GLU A 136 1.06 -1.77 -9.59
C GLU A 136 0.48 -2.47 -10.82
N LEU A 137 0.95 -3.67 -11.11
CA LEU A 137 0.50 -4.50 -12.21
C LEU A 137 -0.47 -5.56 -11.69
N TRP A 138 -1.37 -6.00 -12.56
CA TRP A 138 -2.16 -7.19 -12.27
C TRP A 138 -1.24 -8.39 -12.09
N PHE A 139 -1.22 -8.96 -10.89
CA PHE A 139 -0.46 -10.16 -10.64
C PHE A 139 -0.98 -11.32 -11.48
N ARG A 140 -0.04 -12.08 -12.04
CA ARG A 140 -0.32 -13.27 -12.85
C ARG A 140 0.39 -14.43 -12.21
N ALA A 141 -0.34 -15.52 -11.92
CA ALA A 141 0.24 -16.71 -11.32
C ALA A 141 1.31 -17.34 -12.24
N ASP A 142 1.01 -17.39 -13.54
CA ASP A 142 1.95 -17.87 -14.56
C ASP A 142 3.15 -16.91 -14.72
N GLY A 143 4.36 -17.47 -14.57
CA GLY A 143 5.60 -16.70 -14.57
C GLY A 143 5.92 -16.04 -15.91
N ASP A 144 5.70 -16.75 -17.02
CA ASP A 144 6.01 -16.24 -18.36
C ASP A 144 5.06 -15.08 -18.71
N ARG A 145 3.75 -15.26 -18.47
CA ARG A 145 2.76 -14.19 -18.67
C ARG A 145 3.01 -12.99 -17.78
N ARG A 146 3.54 -13.20 -16.57
CA ARG A 146 3.93 -12.12 -15.64
C ARG A 146 5.14 -11.35 -16.17
N SER A 147 6.18 -12.03 -16.64
CA SER A 147 7.35 -11.40 -17.26
C SER A 147 7.00 -10.64 -18.53
N GLU A 148 6.14 -11.21 -19.39
CA GLU A 148 5.65 -10.51 -20.58
C GLU A 148 4.83 -9.26 -20.23
N ALA A 149 4.02 -9.32 -19.18
CA ALA A 149 3.25 -8.19 -18.69
C ALA A 149 4.16 -7.04 -18.22
N GLN A 150 5.19 -7.35 -17.43
CA GLN A 150 6.18 -6.37 -17.02
C GLN A 150 6.91 -5.77 -18.23
N ALA A 151 7.44 -6.60 -19.13
CA ALA A 151 8.17 -6.13 -20.31
C ALA A 151 7.33 -5.19 -21.20
N ARG A 152 6.02 -5.44 -21.33
CA ARG A 152 5.11 -4.52 -22.03
C ARG A 152 5.04 -3.15 -21.37
N VAL A 153 4.93 -3.08 -20.04
CA VAL A 153 4.86 -1.80 -19.32
C VAL A 153 6.19 -1.08 -19.33
N GLU A 154 7.31 -1.82 -19.20
CA GLU A 154 8.66 -1.26 -19.33
C GLU A 154 8.88 -0.62 -20.72
N GLN A 155 8.38 -1.27 -21.78
CA GLN A 155 8.42 -0.71 -23.13
C GLN A 155 7.60 0.58 -23.23
N ILE A 156 6.38 0.61 -22.69
CA ILE A 156 5.53 1.81 -22.66
C ILE A 156 6.24 2.97 -21.94
N LEU A 157 6.89 2.68 -20.80
CA LEU A 157 7.66 3.67 -20.05
C LEU A 157 8.85 4.19 -20.87
N SER A 158 9.60 3.30 -21.51
CA SER A 158 10.73 3.66 -22.37
C SER A 158 10.29 4.53 -23.55
N ASP A 159 9.19 4.17 -24.23
CA ASP A 159 8.66 4.89 -25.38
C ASP A 159 8.14 6.29 -24.98
N ALA A 160 7.62 6.41 -23.76
CA ALA A 160 7.23 7.68 -23.16
C ALA A 160 8.41 8.55 -22.69
N GLY A 161 9.65 8.01 -22.73
CA GLY A 161 10.87 8.68 -22.27
C GLY A 161 11.11 8.62 -20.76
N GLY A 162 10.41 7.74 -20.05
CA GLY A 162 10.60 7.51 -18.62
C GLY A 162 11.80 6.62 -18.29
N SER A 163 12.14 6.55 -17.01
CA SER A 163 13.21 5.68 -16.50
C SER A 163 12.69 4.76 -15.41
N ILE A 164 12.98 3.47 -15.52
CA ILE A 164 12.64 2.46 -14.51
C ILE A 164 13.73 2.45 -13.45
N LEU A 165 13.35 2.47 -12.18
CA LEU A 165 14.27 2.37 -11.05
C LEU A 165 14.40 0.94 -10.56
N THR A 166 13.25 0.32 -10.26
CA THR A 166 13.20 -1.05 -9.76
C THR A 166 11.85 -1.68 -10.05
N SER A 167 11.77 -3.00 -9.90
CA SER A 167 10.53 -3.77 -9.97
C SER A 167 10.57 -4.86 -8.90
N SER A 168 9.42 -5.18 -8.30
CA SER A 168 9.32 -6.28 -7.34
C SER A 168 8.16 -7.22 -7.69
N VAL A 169 8.36 -8.50 -7.42
CA VAL A 169 7.36 -9.56 -7.52
C VAL A 169 7.39 -10.36 -6.22
N ILE A 170 6.27 -10.40 -5.52
CA ILE A 170 6.11 -11.16 -4.28
C ILE A 170 4.90 -12.08 -4.42
N ALA A 171 5.17 -13.31 -4.85
CA ALA A 171 4.12 -14.30 -5.12
C ALA A 171 3.30 -14.69 -3.87
N GLY A 172 3.86 -14.56 -2.66
CA GLY A 172 3.14 -14.89 -1.43
C GLY A 172 1.98 -13.96 -1.08
N ILE A 173 1.94 -12.77 -1.70
CA ILE A 173 0.90 -11.75 -1.48
C ILE A 173 0.34 -11.21 -2.81
N ASP A 174 0.57 -11.92 -3.92
CA ASP A 174 0.16 -11.51 -5.26
C ASP A 174 0.55 -10.06 -5.61
N TYR A 175 1.75 -9.62 -5.21
CA TYR A 175 2.26 -8.27 -5.48
C TYR A 175 3.18 -8.26 -6.70
N HIS A 176 2.95 -7.32 -7.61
CA HIS A 176 3.82 -7.04 -8.76
C HIS A 176 3.80 -5.55 -9.07
N ALA A 177 4.93 -4.87 -8.89
CA ALA A 177 4.99 -3.43 -9.12
C ALA A 177 6.31 -2.98 -9.75
N ILE A 178 6.27 -1.81 -10.37
CA ILE A 178 7.41 -1.10 -10.96
C ILE A 178 7.48 0.30 -10.34
N LEU A 179 8.67 0.70 -9.91
CA LEU A 179 8.98 2.08 -9.54
C LEU A 179 9.64 2.78 -10.73
N ALA A 180 9.08 3.88 -11.19
CA ALA A 180 9.58 4.58 -12.37
C ALA A 180 9.42 6.10 -12.27
N ASP A 181 10.26 6.82 -13.02
CA ASP A 181 10.18 8.26 -13.20
C ASP A 181 9.50 8.55 -14.55
N LEU A 182 8.38 9.27 -14.51
CA LEU A 182 7.64 9.74 -15.68
C LEU A 182 8.07 11.15 -16.08
N PRO A 183 8.32 11.43 -17.37
CA PRO A 183 8.64 12.77 -17.82
C PRO A 183 7.50 13.75 -17.57
N HIS A 184 7.82 15.01 -17.26
CA HIS A 184 6.81 16.03 -17.01
C HIS A 184 5.78 16.17 -18.16
N ALA A 185 6.17 15.95 -19.41
CA ALA A 185 5.25 16.00 -20.55
C ALA A 185 4.09 14.99 -20.44
N GLN A 186 4.34 13.79 -19.88
CA GLN A 186 3.30 12.78 -19.66
C GLN A 186 2.35 13.23 -18.54
N VAL A 187 2.92 13.80 -17.46
CA VAL A 187 2.16 14.34 -16.33
C VAL A 187 1.25 15.48 -16.78
N GLU A 188 1.79 16.43 -17.55
CA GLU A 188 1.03 17.55 -18.09
C GLU A 188 -0.08 17.08 -19.03
N ALA A 189 0.19 16.10 -19.90
CA ALA A 189 -0.83 15.53 -20.78
C ALA A 189 -2.00 14.94 -19.99
N VAL A 190 -1.74 14.22 -18.90
CA VAL A 190 -2.79 13.69 -18.02
C VAL A 190 -3.57 14.80 -17.33
N LEU A 191 -2.89 15.81 -16.79
CA LEU A 191 -3.56 16.94 -16.10
C LEU A 191 -4.44 17.77 -17.06
N GLN A 192 -4.05 17.91 -18.33
CA GLN A 192 -4.78 18.71 -19.32
C GLN A 192 -5.86 17.93 -20.08
N HIS A 193 -5.65 16.64 -20.31
CA HIS A 193 -6.48 15.82 -21.22
C HIS A 193 -7.08 14.58 -20.54
N GLY A 194 -6.84 14.38 -19.25
CA GLY A 194 -7.32 13.25 -18.46
C GLY A 194 -6.44 12.01 -18.55
N ALA A 195 -6.76 10.99 -17.75
CA ALA A 195 -5.99 9.75 -17.64
C ALA A 195 -5.79 9.02 -18.99
N GLU A 196 -6.73 9.15 -19.92
CA GLU A 196 -6.66 8.57 -21.27
C GLU A 196 -5.52 9.11 -22.14
N ALA A 197 -4.92 10.23 -21.75
CA ALA A 197 -3.91 10.93 -22.55
C ALA A 197 -2.62 10.13 -22.77
N ILE A 198 -2.32 9.17 -21.90
CA ILE A 198 -1.05 8.43 -21.93
C ILE A 198 -1.27 6.92 -22.06
N GLU A 199 -0.35 6.24 -22.76
CA GLU A 199 -0.46 4.79 -22.99
C GLU A 199 -0.34 3.97 -21.71
N LEU A 200 0.45 4.44 -20.73
CA LEU A 200 0.59 3.77 -19.43
C LEU A 200 -0.76 3.52 -18.76
N LEU A 201 -1.61 4.55 -18.68
CA LEU A 201 -2.92 4.46 -18.03
C LEU A 201 -3.95 3.72 -18.89
N ARG A 202 -3.75 3.65 -20.21
CA ARG A 202 -4.58 2.82 -21.11
C ARG A 202 -4.26 1.34 -21.08
N SER A 203 -3.11 0.95 -20.53
CA SER A 203 -2.67 -0.44 -20.48
C SER A 203 -3.58 -1.29 -19.58
N GLU A 204 -4.13 -2.38 -20.14
CA GLU A 204 -4.88 -3.39 -19.39
C GLU A 204 -3.99 -4.19 -18.43
N THR A 205 -2.67 -4.03 -18.49
CA THR A 205 -1.72 -4.69 -17.58
C THR A 205 -1.56 -3.94 -16.25
N VAL A 206 -1.81 -2.63 -16.25
CA VAL A 206 -1.70 -1.77 -15.07
C VAL A 206 -2.97 -1.85 -14.24
N MET A 207 -2.80 -2.10 -12.94
CA MET A 207 -3.86 -2.10 -11.93
C MET A 207 -4.04 -0.69 -11.35
N LEU A 208 -2.98 -0.12 -10.78
CA LEU A 208 -2.98 1.22 -10.18
C LEU A 208 -1.69 1.96 -10.53
N VAL A 209 -1.77 3.28 -10.59
CA VAL A 209 -0.60 4.16 -10.63
C VAL A 209 -0.75 5.15 -9.50
N SER A 210 0.18 5.11 -8.55
CA SER A 210 0.20 5.95 -7.36
C SER A 210 1.40 6.88 -7.39
N PRO A 211 1.31 8.09 -6.81
CA PRO A 211 2.49 8.93 -6.65
C PRO A 211 3.44 8.20 -5.70
N PHE A 212 4.75 8.24 -5.98
CA PHE A 212 5.69 7.89 -4.92
C PHE A 212 5.55 8.92 -3.81
N ARG A 213 5.18 8.49 -2.60
CA ARG A 213 5.08 9.37 -1.45
C ARG A 213 6.06 8.97 -0.37
N SER A 214 6.84 9.97 0.02
CA SER A 214 7.57 10.00 1.26
C SER A 214 6.56 9.95 2.41
N MET A 215 6.49 8.82 3.13
CA MET A 215 5.88 8.79 4.46
C MET A 215 6.82 9.54 5.40
N ALA A 216 6.59 10.84 5.56
CA ALA A 216 7.40 11.72 6.38
C ALA A 216 6.81 11.84 7.78
N PHE A 217 7.65 11.62 8.80
CA PHE A 217 7.28 11.83 10.20
C PHE A 217 7.92 13.13 10.69
N PRO A 218 7.13 14.21 10.90
CA PRO A 218 7.69 15.43 11.45
C PRO A 218 8.12 15.17 12.90
N VAL A 219 9.28 15.72 13.27
CA VAL A 219 9.68 15.80 14.68
C VAL A 219 8.58 16.47 15.48
N LEU A 220 8.11 15.78 16.52
CA LEU A 220 7.30 16.42 17.56
C LEU A 220 8.16 17.50 18.22
N GLU A 221 7.79 18.77 18.10
CA GLU A 221 8.41 19.84 18.88
C GLU A 221 8.13 19.57 20.36
N VAL A 222 9.12 18.99 21.05
CA VAL A 222 9.05 18.79 22.49
C VAL A 222 9.39 20.12 23.14
N ASP A 223 8.43 20.73 23.84
CA ASP A 223 8.73 21.84 24.73
C ASP A 223 9.68 21.37 25.84
N ALA A 224 10.95 21.76 25.70
CA ALA A 224 12.02 21.40 26.64
C ALA A 224 11.75 21.91 28.06
N GLN A 225 10.80 22.85 28.25
CA GLN A 225 10.37 23.33 29.57
C GLN A 225 9.26 22.48 30.19
N ALA A 226 8.53 21.70 29.39
CA ALA A 226 7.39 20.88 29.85
C ALA A 226 7.79 19.46 30.32
N THR A 227 8.98 18.98 29.93
CA THR A 227 9.47 17.65 30.31
C THR A 227 10.60 17.76 31.32
N GLY A 228 10.29 17.55 32.60
CA GLY A 228 11.33 17.43 33.64
C GLY A 228 12.33 16.33 33.27
N ARG A 229 13.63 16.60 33.41
CA ARG A 229 14.68 15.56 33.28
C ARG A 229 14.38 14.46 34.29
N ARG A 230 13.95 13.31 33.81
CA ARG A 230 13.71 12.14 34.65
C ARG A 230 14.99 11.33 34.72
N GLU A 231 15.57 11.25 35.91
CA GLU A 231 16.63 10.28 36.17
C GLU A 231 16.01 8.88 36.11
N MET A 232 16.48 8.07 35.16
CA MET A 232 16.11 6.66 35.09
C MET A 232 17.01 5.88 36.02
N GLU A 233 16.42 5.03 36.86
CA GLU A 233 17.21 4.13 37.68
C GLU A 233 18.00 3.16 36.78
N PRO A 234 19.27 2.84 37.12
CA PRO A 234 20.05 1.88 36.36
C PRO A 234 19.39 0.50 36.42
N VAL A 235 18.72 0.09 35.35
CA VAL A 235 18.17 -1.26 35.22
C VAL A 235 19.19 -2.15 34.52
N PRO A 236 19.40 -3.41 34.95
CA PRO A 236 20.27 -4.36 34.25
C PRO A 236 19.98 -4.40 32.74
N LEU A 237 21.05 -4.53 31.96
CA LEU A 237 20.93 -4.65 30.51
C LEU A 237 20.32 -6.02 30.16
N PRO A 238 19.37 -6.05 29.22
CA PRO A 238 18.78 -7.30 28.78
C PRO A 238 19.78 -8.11 27.95
N ASP A 239 19.92 -9.39 28.27
CA ASP A 239 20.75 -10.35 27.53
C ASP A 239 19.93 -11.25 26.60
N ALA A 240 18.65 -11.44 26.90
CA ALA A 240 17.77 -12.33 26.18
C ALA A 240 17.42 -11.82 24.77
N SER A 241 17.31 -12.76 23.82
CA SER A 241 17.00 -12.50 22.42
C SER A 241 15.70 -11.70 22.22
N PRO A 242 15.59 -10.86 21.20
CA PRO A 242 14.40 -10.04 20.98
C PRO A 242 13.09 -10.83 20.85
N GLN A 243 12.02 -10.25 21.40
CA GLN A 243 10.62 -10.67 21.17
C GLN A 243 9.79 -9.55 20.52
N VAL A 244 10.31 -8.33 20.54
CA VAL A 244 9.71 -7.16 19.88
C VAL A 244 10.69 -6.71 18.81
N ALA A 245 10.15 -6.37 17.63
CA ALA A 245 10.86 -5.72 16.53
C ALA A 245 10.30 -4.33 16.28
N LEU A 246 11.18 -3.41 15.90
CA LEU A 246 10.86 -2.06 15.44
C LEU A 246 11.31 -1.94 13.97
N LEU A 247 10.35 -1.65 13.09
CA LEU A 247 10.57 -1.27 11.70
C LEU A 247 10.36 0.25 11.61
N ASP A 248 11.46 1.01 11.58
CA ASP A 248 11.43 2.46 11.71
C ASP A 248 12.72 3.09 11.15
N GLY A 249 13.00 4.35 11.46
CA GLY A 249 14.29 4.98 11.23
C GLY A 249 15.39 4.47 12.16
N VAL A 250 16.62 4.86 11.88
CA VAL A 250 17.78 4.42 12.66
C VAL A 250 17.76 5.11 14.01
N PRO A 251 17.74 4.39 15.15
CA PRO A 251 17.80 5.00 16.46
C PRO A 251 19.24 5.41 16.81
N LEU A 252 19.36 6.46 17.62
CA LEU A 252 20.61 6.87 18.24
C LEU A 252 21.02 5.83 19.29
N SER A 253 21.65 4.75 18.82
CA SER A 253 21.87 3.52 19.60
C SER A 253 22.80 3.70 20.81
N ASN A 254 23.63 4.74 20.81
CA ASN A 254 24.50 5.13 21.92
C ASN A 254 23.83 6.09 22.92
N HIS A 255 22.56 6.46 22.72
CA HIS A 255 21.82 7.28 23.66
C HIS A 255 21.78 6.62 25.05
N THR A 256 21.92 7.41 26.12
CA THR A 256 22.13 6.93 27.50
C THR A 256 21.10 5.89 27.96
N VAL A 257 19.84 6.02 27.53
CA VAL A 257 18.75 5.10 27.91
C VAL A 257 18.56 3.91 26.96
N LEU A 258 19.22 3.90 25.79
CA LEU A 258 19.10 2.85 24.77
C LEU A 258 20.35 1.99 24.63
N ALA A 259 21.51 2.52 25.02
CA ALA A 259 22.80 1.84 24.89
C ALA A 259 22.76 0.43 25.50
N GLY A 260 23.10 -0.57 24.67
CA GLY A 260 23.11 -1.99 25.05
C GLY A 260 21.73 -2.67 25.09
N ARG A 261 20.64 -1.97 24.74
CA ARG A 261 19.28 -2.54 24.69
C ARG A 261 18.81 -2.91 23.28
N LEU A 262 19.49 -2.43 22.24
CA LEU A 262 19.09 -2.60 20.85
C LEU A 262 19.94 -3.68 20.14
N VAL A 263 19.30 -4.41 19.23
CA VAL A 263 19.95 -5.21 18.18
C VAL A 263 19.61 -4.54 16.86
N LEU A 264 20.51 -3.67 16.37
CA LEU A 264 20.35 -2.99 15.09
C LEU A 264 20.82 -3.93 13.96
N ASP A 265 19.90 -4.31 13.09
CA ASP A 265 20.17 -5.10 11.88
C ASP A 265 19.85 -4.23 10.66
N ASP A 266 20.90 -3.73 10.01
CA ASP A 266 20.83 -2.75 8.91
C ASP A 266 21.49 -3.29 7.63
N PRO A 267 20.89 -4.30 6.98
CA PRO A 267 21.48 -4.91 5.78
C PRO A 267 21.44 -4.00 4.54
N ASP A 268 20.61 -2.94 4.55
CA ASP A 268 20.55 -1.96 3.45
C ASP A 268 21.44 -0.72 3.70
N ASP A 269 22.22 -0.70 4.80
CA ASP A 269 23.13 0.40 5.15
C ASP A 269 22.44 1.78 5.26
N LEU A 270 21.19 1.82 5.73
CA LEU A 270 20.45 3.08 5.89
C LEU A 270 21.07 3.98 6.96
N ALA A 271 21.78 3.41 7.94
CA ALA A 271 22.53 4.17 8.93
C ALA A 271 23.58 5.11 8.31
N SER A 272 24.11 4.77 7.12
CA SER A 272 25.05 5.63 6.41
C SER A 272 24.43 6.96 5.94
N ASN A 273 23.10 7.02 5.83
CA ASN A 273 22.37 8.23 5.45
C ASN A 273 22.18 9.23 6.61
N TYR A 274 22.48 8.81 7.85
CA TYR A 274 22.36 9.66 9.04
C TYR A 274 23.72 10.29 9.37
N ALA A 275 23.82 11.60 9.19
CA ALA A 275 25.03 12.38 9.43
C ALA A 275 25.08 13.01 10.83
N ALA A 276 23.91 13.28 11.44
CA ALA A 276 23.82 13.97 12.73
C ALA A 276 22.86 13.27 13.70
N ALA A 277 23.11 13.45 15.01
CA ALA A 277 22.25 12.93 16.08
C ALA A 277 20.79 13.41 15.96
N GLU A 278 20.61 14.63 15.44
CA GLU A 278 19.33 15.29 15.16
C GLU A 278 18.60 14.71 13.94
N GLU A 279 19.09 13.65 13.30
CA GLU A 279 18.38 13.00 12.20
C GLU A 279 17.72 11.69 12.67
N HIS A 280 18.10 11.18 13.84
CA HIS A 280 17.65 9.90 14.40
C HIS A 280 16.34 9.99 15.20
N HIS A 281 15.41 10.90 14.86
CA HIS A 281 14.35 11.31 15.78
C HIS A 281 13.24 10.27 16.02
N HIS A 282 12.54 9.85 14.98
CA HIS A 282 11.39 8.94 15.04
C HIS A 282 11.84 7.56 15.54
N GLY A 283 12.91 7.02 14.95
CA GLY A 283 13.51 5.76 15.38
C GLY A 283 13.93 5.75 16.85
N THR A 284 14.59 6.82 17.33
CA THR A 284 14.98 6.93 18.75
C THR A 284 13.78 7.03 19.67
N SER A 285 12.77 7.82 19.28
CA SER A 285 11.56 8.02 20.08
C SER A 285 10.77 6.73 20.22
N MET A 286 10.55 6.01 19.12
CA MET A 286 9.86 4.73 19.12
C MET A 286 10.64 3.65 19.86
N ALA A 287 11.96 3.57 19.66
CA ALA A 287 12.80 2.64 20.41
C ALA A 287 12.73 2.92 21.92
N SER A 288 12.76 4.19 22.33
CA SER A 288 12.64 4.60 23.72
C SER A 288 11.28 4.23 24.31
N LEU A 289 10.19 4.53 23.59
CA LEU A 289 8.83 4.21 24.03
C LEU A 289 8.63 2.70 24.20
N ILE A 290 9.13 1.88 23.27
CA ILE A 290 9.05 0.41 23.37
C ILE A 290 9.91 -0.12 24.52
N CYS A 291 11.11 0.43 24.71
CA CYS A 291 12.02 -0.02 25.76
C CYS A 291 11.55 0.38 27.16
N HIS A 292 10.95 1.56 27.33
CA HIS A 292 10.74 2.17 28.64
C HIS A 292 9.28 2.45 28.99
N GLY A 293 8.38 2.31 28.02
CA GLY A 293 6.96 2.62 28.18
C GLY A 293 6.67 4.12 28.24
N ASP A 294 5.42 4.44 28.61
CA ASP A 294 4.95 5.81 28.76
C ASP A 294 5.61 6.50 29.97
N LEU A 295 6.16 7.70 29.75
CA LEU A 295 6.74 8.53 30.80
C LEU A 295 5.69 8.96 31.85
N GLY A 296 4.43 9.14 31.44
CA GLY A 296 3.30 9.50 32.32
C GLY A 296 2.77 8.34 33.16
N ALA A 297 3.05 7.10 32.77
CA ALA A 297 2.63 5.88 33.45
C ALA A 297 3.81 4.88 33.56
N PRO A 298 4.78 5.17 34.44
CA PRO A 298 6.04 4.43 34.47
C PRO A 298 5.87 2.96 34.85
N GLY A 299 6.40 2.08 34.02
CA GLY A 299 6.54 0.64 34.26
C GLY A 299 7.99 0.19 34.24
N PRO A 300 8.25 -1.11 34.52
CA PRO A 300 9.57 -1.68 34.32
C PRO A 300 9.95 -1.64 32.82
N PRO A 301 11.21 -1.34 32.47
CA PRO A 301 11.64 -1.37 31.08
C PRO A 301 11.64 -2.80 30.54
N LEU A 302 11.63 -2.92 29.22
CA LEU A 302 11.66 -4.19 28.50
C LEU A 302 12.84 -5.05 28.98
N SER A 303 12.53 -6.28 29.40
CA SER A 303 13.49 -7.23 29.95
C SER A 303 14.30 -7.98 28.88
N ARG A 304 14.07 -7.67 27.61
CA ARG A 304 14.71 -8.29 26.44
C ARG A 304 15.22 -7.19 25.51
N ARG A 305 16.19 -7.51 24.66
CA ARG A 305 16.64 -6.55 23.65
C ARG A 305 15.53 -6.25 22.64
N LEU A 306 15.51 -5.04 22.11
CA LEU A 306 14.66 -4.65 20.98
C LEU A 306 15.41 -4.94 19.69
N TYR A 307 14.81 -5.71 18.79
CA TYR A 307 15.31 -5.83 17.42
C TYR A 307 14.91 -4.57 16.64
N VAL A 308 15.83 -3.97 15.91
CA VAL A 308 15.58 -2.77 15.12
C VAL A 308 16.01 -3.03 13.69
N ARG A 309 15.10 -2.81 12.76
CA ARG A 309 15.34 -2.91 11.32
C ARG A 309 15.01 -1.57 10.67
N PRO A 310 16.04 -0.81 10.26
CA PRO A 310 15.84 0.45 9.55
C PRO A 310 15.04 0.24 8.26
N ILE A 311 14.03 1.09 8.06
CA ILE A 311 13.23 1.22 6.82
C ILE A 311 12.98 2.68 6.44
N LEU A 312 13.48 3.63 7.24
CA LEU A 312 13.45 5.07 6.96
C LEU A 312 14.88 5.60 6.88
N ARG A 313 15.03 6.74 6.20
CA ARG A 313 16.24 7.56 6.11
C ARG A 313 15.89 9.03 6.31
N PRO A 314 16.85 9.91 6.66
CA PRO A 314 16.58 11.33 6.81
C PRO A 314 16.12 11.93 5.48
N HIS A 315 15.16 12.85 5.54
CA HIS A 315 14.69 13.55 4.36
C HIS A 315 15.78 14.52 3.87
N THR A 316 16.04 14.52 2.56
CA THR A 316 17.15 15.27 1.92
C THR A 316 17.14 16.77 2.22
N TYR A 317 15.95 17.38 2.27
CA TYR A 317 15.77 18.82 2.51
C TYR A 317 15.35 19.17 3.94
N TYR A 318 14.37 18.44 4.50
CA TYR A 318 13.88 18.61 5.87
C TYR A 318 14.61 17.69 6.84
N ARG A 319 15.66 18.20 7.50
CA ARG A 319 16.47 17.42 8.46
C ARG A 319 15.68 16.83 9.65
N ASN A 320 14.51 17.40 9.93
CA ASN A 320 13.63 17.00 11.01
C ASN A 320 12.54 16.01 10.54
N GLU A 321 12.75 15.35 9.41
CA GLU A 321 11.82 14.38 8.86
C GLU A 321 12.59 13.12 8.46
N GLU A 322 12.00 11.96 8.73
CA GLU A 322 12.46 10.68 8.23
C GLU A 322 11.45 10.17 7.21
N THR A 323 11.95 9.62 6.10
CA THR A 323 11.18 9.13 4.96
C THR A 323 11.57 7.72 4.59
N VAL A 324 10.65 6.98 4.00
CA VAL A 324 11.00 5.77 3.25
C VAL A 324 11.99 6.09 2.11
N PRO A 325 12.91 5.17 1.78
CA PRO A 325 13.76 5.28 0.60
C PRO A 325 12.92 5.51 -0.67
N ASP A 326 13.36 6.45 -1.50
CA ASP A 326 12.63 6.83 -2.72
C ASP A 326 13.01 6.05 -3.97
N ASP A 327 14.01 5.20 -3.86
CA ASP A 327 14.58 4.36 -4.89
C ASP A 327 14.14 2.89 -4.78
N GLU A 328 13.25 2.59 -3.83
CA GLU A 328 12.73 1.25 -3.58
C GLU A 328 11.20 1.23 -3.41
N LEU A 329 10.61 0.04 -3.63
CA LEU A 329 9.19 -0.19 -3.36
C LEU A 329 9.00 -0.51 -1.88
N PHE A 330 8.14 0.24 -1.18
CA PHE A 330 7.97 0.10 0.26
C PHE A 330 7.45 -1.29 0.67
N VAL A 331 6.51 -1.85 -0.11
CA VAL A 331 6.00 -3.22 0.11
C VAL A 331 7.13 -4.25 0.02
N ASP A 332 8.06 -4.07 -0.92
CA ASP A 332 9.23 -4.93 -1.07
C ASP A 332 10.16 -4.80 0.14
N LEU A 333 10.50 -3.58 0.54
CA LEU A 333 11.34 -3.32 1.72
C LEU A 333 10.77 -3.96 2.99
N VAL A 334 9.47 -3.77 3.24
CA VAL A 334 8.79 -4.38 4.40
C VAL A 334 8.82 -5.91 4.28
N HIS A 335 8.49 -6.46 3.12
CA HIS A 335 8.51 -7.91 2.93
C HIS A 335 9.92 -8.51 3.14
N ARG A 336 10.96 -7.89 2.59
CA ARG A 336 12.37 -8.27 2.81
C ARG A 336 12.72 -8.19 4.30
N ALA A 337 12.26 -7.17 5.01
CA ALA A 337 12.46 -7.04 6.45
C ALA A 337 11.80 -8.18 7.25
N PHE A 338 10.58 -8.58 6.91
CA PHE A 338 9.93 -9.74 7.54
C PHE A 338 10.68 -11.04 7.25
N ARG A 339 11.09 -11.29 5.99
CA ARG A 339 11.89 -12.47 5.65
C ARG A 339 13.21 -12.49 6.41
N ARG A 340 13.91 -11.35 6.49
CA ARG A 340 15.13 -11.20 7.28
C ARG A 340 14.94 -11.58 8.75
N ILE A 341 13.82 -11.16 9.36
CA ILE A 341 13.51 -11.47 10.77
C ILE A 341 13.27 -12.97 10.99
N PHE A 342 12.50 -13.62 10.11
CA PHE A 342 11.91 -14.95 10.37
C PHE A 342 12.52 -16.10 9.58
N GLU A 343 12.95 -15.87 8.34
CA GLU A 343 13.45 -16.90 7.42
C GLU A 343 14.98 -16.80 7.23
N GLY A 344 15.49 -15.59 7.15
CA GLY A 344 16.86 -15.29 6.70
C GLY A 344 16.89 -14.72 5.29
N ASP A 345 18.10 -14.49 4.78
CA ASP A 345 18.33 -13.97 3.43
C ASP A 345 19.58 -14.63 2.81
N GLY A 346 19.38 -15.39 1.74
CA GLY A 346 20.42 -16.24 1.14
C GLY A 346 21.06 -17.19 2.16
N ASP A 347 22.37 -17.02 2.36
CA ASP A 347 23.15 -17.80 3.34
C ASP A 347 23.06 -17.25 4.77
N GLN A 348 22.43 -16.08 4.97
CA GLN A 348 22.26 -15.51 6.31
C GLN A 348 21.03 -16.12 7.00
N PRO A 349 21.17 -16.66 8.22
CA PRO A 349 20.03 -17.17 8.96
C PRO A 349 19.07 -16.04 9.37
N ALA A 350 17.86 -16.41 9.78
CA ALA A 350 16.90 -15.51 10.39
C ALA A 350 17.52 -14.68 11.53
N ALA A 351 17.35 -13.35 11.48
CA ALA A 351 17.99 -12.43 12.40
C ALA A 351 17.37 -12.45 13.81
N ALA A 352 16.03 -12.60 13.89
CA ALA A 352 15.31 -12.58 15.15
C ALA A 352 14.03 -13.43 15.11
N PRO A 353 14.12 -14.77 14.90
CA PRO A 353 12.96 -15.66 14.77
C PRO A 353 12.09 -15.77 16.05
N GLY A 354 12.61 -15.27 17.18
CA GLY A 354 11.89 -15.18 18.45
C GLY A 354 10.92 -13.99 18.55
N VAL A 355 10.93 -13.07 17.57
CA VAL A 355 10.01 -11.92 17.53
C VAL A 355 8.55 -12.41 17.47
N ARG A 356 7.69 -11.73 18.23
CA ARG A 356 6.24 -11.99 18.33
C ARG A 356 5.40 -10.74 18.15
N VAL A 357 6.01 -9.56 18.36
CA VAL A 357 5.38 -8.26 18.13
C VAL A 357 6.28 -7.47 17.20
N VAL A 358 5.71 -6.94 16.13
CA VAL A 358 6.40 -6.02 15.22
C VAL A 358 5.69 -4.68 15.33
N ASN A 359 6.40 -3.65 15.76
CA ASN A 359 5.93 -2.29 15.70
C ASN A 359 6.33 -1.68 14.36
N LEU A 360 5.34 -1.19 13.63
CA LEU A 360 5.46 -0.46 12.39
C LEU A 360 4.67 0.84 12.58
N SER A 361 5.35 1.87 13.08
CA SER A 361 4.75 3.18 13.34
C SER A 361 4.82 4.08 12.11
N VAL A 362 4.43 3.54 10.95
CA VAL A 362 4.35 4.30 9.70
C VAL A 362 2.98 4.18 9.06
N GLY A 363 2.58 5.18 8.26
CA GLY A 363 1.27 5.20 7.61
C GLY A 363 1.26 6.07 6.36
N ASP A 364 0.39 5.69 5.42
CA ASP A 364 0.15 6.43 4.18
C ASP A 364 -0.96 7.49 4.42
N PRO A 365 -0.68 8.78 4.21
CA PRO A 365 -1.64 9.85 4.46
C PRO A 365 -2.86 9.85 3.52
N ILE A 366 -2.82 9.15 2.37
CA ILE A 366 -3.97 9.09 1.44
C ILE A 366 -4.84 7.87 1.73
N ARG A 367 -4.23 6.73 2.07
CA ARG A 367 -4.96 5.50 2.43
C ARG A 367 -5.33 5.52 3.90
N VAL A 368 -6.20 6.45 4.27
CA VAL A 368 -6.76 6.52 5.61
C VAL A 368 -7.55 5.25 5.86
N PHE A 369 -7.24 4.55 6.96
CA PHE A 369 -8.02 3.40 7.39
C PHE A 369 -9.39 3.88 7.90
N THR A 370 -10.38 3.95 7.02
CA THR A 370 -11.80 4.08 7.36
C THR A 370 -12.32 2.71 7.82
N ARG A 371 -13.01 2.68 8.96
CA ARG A 371 -13.51 1.46 9.62
C ARG A 371 -14.98 1.22 9.34
#